data_AF-A0A1Y1L1W1-F1
#
_entry.id   AF-A0A1Y1L1W1-F1
#
_cell.length_a   1.000
_cell.length_b   1.000
_cell.length_c   1.000
_cell.angle_alpha   90.00
_cell.angle_beta   90.00
_cell.angle_gamma   90.00
#
_symmetry.space_group_name_H-M   'P 1'
#
loop_
_entity.id
_entity.type
_entity.pdbx_description
1 polymer ?
#
loop_
_entity_poly.entity_id
_entity_poly.type
_entity_poly.pdbx_seq_one_letter_code
_entity_poly.pdbx_strand_id
1 'polypeptide(L)'
;MRTLSLMRHQGYGIATFPDTPATPETIWYGASTTKAYVAAAMAAVIDSKNYSQLTRGWSTPVSSIIRDDFVLQDEWATAHVTLEDAVSHRTGLGSLHFSSLRVENGVQVTPRDVVRRLRHLPLFAEPRTTYAYSNSMYVALGYVLERLTSSPLAKVLGNLIWEPLGMRSTYFDLDDAIKAPEHLASGYRWDPDHGNYTEMPYMVVTEVGGAGAIFSNVLDYAKWVKCLLYES
;
A
#
# COMPACT_ATOMS: atom_id res chain seq x y z
N MET A 1 -0.20 -32.95 -9.25
CA MET A 1 -0.15 -31.49 -9.43
C MET A 1 -1.21 -31.07 -10.44
N ARG A 2 -2.23 -30.31 -10.04
CA ARG A 2 -3.16 -29.71 -11.00
C ARG A 2 -2.54 -28.41 -11.50
N THR A 3 -1.95 -28.46 -12.69
CA THR A 3 -1.54 -27.26 -13.42
C THR A 3 -2.80 -26.53 -13.82
N LEU A 4 -3.16 -25.45 -13.13
CA LEU A 4 -4.20 -24.54 -13.60
C LEU A 4 -3.63 -23.78 -14.80
N SER A 5 -3.77 -24.37 -15.99
CA SER A 5 -3.17 -23.90 -17.23
C SER A 5 -3.99 -22.82 -17.95
N LEU A 6 -4.98 -22.22 -17.30
CA LEU A 6 -5.83 -21.22 -17.94
C LEU A 6 -6.09 -20.03 -17.01
N MET A 7 -5.14 -19.08 -16.99
CA MET A 7 -5.46 -17.71 -16.60
C MET A 7 -5.76 -16.91 -17.87
N ARG A 8 -7.00 -16.43 -17.98
CA ARG A 8 -7.41 -15.50 -19.04
C ARG A 8 -7.20 -14.08 -18.53
N HIS A 9 -6.39 -13.30 -19.24
CA HIS A 9 -6.20 -11.87 -19.00
C HIS A 9 -6.85 -11.11 -20.14
N GLN A 10 -7.68 -10.12 -19.84
CA GLN A 10 -8.36 -9.33 -20.86
C GLN A 10 -8.67 -7.92 -20.34
N GLY A 11 -8.46 -6.92 -21.19
CA GLY A 11 -8.97 -5.56 -20.99
C GLY A 11 -10.33 -5.39 -21.65
N TYR A 12 -11.18 -4.54 -21.07
CA TYR A 12 -12.51 -4.25 -21.57
C TYR A 12 -12.76 -2.74 -21.51
N GLY A 13 -13.39 -2.19 -22.55
CA GLY A 13 -13.70 -0.76 -22.62
C GLY A 13 -12.48 0.10 -22.98
N ILE A 14 -12.47 1.32 -22.46
CA ILE A 14 -11.52 2.39 -22.80
C ILE A 14 -10.73 2.73 -21.54
N ALA A 15 -9.40 2.69 -21.62
CA ALA A 15 -8.48 3.08 -20.56
C ALA A 15 -8.37 4.59 -20.41
N THR A 16 -8.40 5.31 -21.53
CA THR A 16 -8.43 6.78 -21.58
C THR A 16 -9.31 7.22 -22.74
N PHE A 17 -10.34 8.02 -22.45
CA PHE A 17 -11.20 8.62 -23.46
C PHE A 17 -10.41 9.53 -24.41
N PRO A 18 -10.83 9.65 -25.68
CA PRO A 18 -12.07 9.08 -26.22
C PRO A 18 -11.98 7.61 -26.64
N ASP A 19 -10.79 7.09 -26.97
CA ASP A 19 -10.67 5.86 -27.75
C ASP A 19 -9.46 4.97 -27.43
N THR A 20 -8.69 5.25 -26.37
CA THR A 20 -7.57 4.36 -25.98
C THR A 20 -8.11 3.09 -25.35
N PRO A 21 -8.02 1.91 -25.99
CA PRO A 21 -8.64 0.70 -25.47
C PRO A 21 -7.92 0.21 -24.21
N ALA A 22 -8.68 -0.36 -23.28
CA ALA A 22 -8.08 -1.08 -22.17
C ALA A 22 -7.53 -2.44 -22.63
N THR A 23 -6.29 -2.74 -22.26
CA THR A 23 -5.60 -4.00 -22.55
C THR A 23 -5.12 -4.67 -21.26
N PRO A 24 -4.69 -5.94 -21.30
CA PRO A 24 -4.06 -6.58 -20.14
C PRO A 24 -2.81 -5.86 -19.62
N GLU A 25 -2.10 -5.12 -20.48
CA GLU A 25 -0.89 -4.38 -20.17
C GLU A 25 -1.17 -3.01 -19.54
N THR A 26 -2.38 -2.47 -19.71
CA THR A 26 -2.77 -1.17 -19.15
C THR A 26 -2.48 -1.12 -17.65
N ILE A 27 -1.75 -0.09 -17.24
CA ILE A 27 -1.41 0.18 -15.85
C ILE A 27 -2.57 0.92 -15.18
N TRP A 28 -2.89 0.50 -13.96
CA TRP A 28 -3.92 1.11 -13.12
C TRP A 28 -3.33 1.44 -11.75
N TYR A 29 -3.95 2.41 -11.08
CA TYR A 29 -3.77 2.58 -9.64
C TYR A 29 -4.27 1.30 -8.92
N GLY A 30 -3.37 0.62 -8.21
CA GLY A 30 -3.72 -0.55 -7.40
C GLY A 30 -4.51 -0.20 -6.14
N ALA A 31 -4.35 1.03 -5.61
CA ALA A 31 -5.00 1.45 -4.38
C ALA A 31 -4.77 0.41 -3.25
N SER A 32 -5.80 0.07 -2.50
CA SER A 32 -5.71 -0.78 -1.30
C SER A 32 -5.18 -2.20 -1.53
N THR A 33 -5.07 -2.68 -2.76
CA THR A 33 -4.36 -3.94 -3.04
C THR A 33 -2.87 -3.86 -2.66
N THR A 34 -2.29 -2.65 -2.61
CA THR A 34 -0.94 -2.37 -2.09
C THR A 34 -0.69 -2.99 -0.72
N LYS A 35 -1.73 -3.03 0.12
CA LYS A 35 -1.67 -3.59 1.48
C LYS A 35 -1.23 -5.05 1.50
N ALA A 36 -1.63 -5.84 0.51
CA ALA A 36 -1.24 -7.24 0.41
C ALA A 36 0.28 -7.39 0.21
N TYR A 37 0.89 -6.52 -0.60
CA TYR A 37 2.34 -6.50 -0.81
C TYR A 37 3.10 -6.10 0.46
N VAL A 38 2.62 -5.06 1.15
CA VAL A 38 3.24 -4.63 2.42
C VAL A 38 3.13 -5.71 3.50
N ALA A 39 1.98 -6.38 3.61
CA ALA A 39 1.80 -7.49 4.54
C ALA A 39 2.75 -8.66 4.23
N ALA A 40 2.87 -9.03 2.96
CA ALA A 40 3.78 -10.09 2.52
C ALA A 40 5.26 -9.74 2.74
N ALA A 41 5.66 -8.50 2.44
CA ALA A 41 7.01 -8.02 2.70
C ALA A 41 7.34 -8.03 4.20
N MET A 42 6.39 -7.60 5.06
CA MET A 42 6.54 -7.68 6.51
C MET A 42 6.70 -9.14 6.98
N ALA A 43 5.88 -10.05 6.45
CA ALA A 43 5.97 -11.48 6.73
C ALA A 43 7.36 -12.05 6.37
N ALA A 44 7.85 -11.75 5.16
CA ALA A 44 9.15 -12.19 4.68
C ALA A 44 10.32 -11.63 5.53
N VAL A 45 10.24 -10.34 5.90
CA VAL A 45 11.24 -9.68 6.75
C VAL A 45 11.25 -10.30 8.16
N ILE A 46 10.09 -10.61 8.74
CA ILE A 46 9.97 -11.34 10.01
C ILE A 46 10.58 -12.74 9.90
N ASP A 47 10.19 -13.50 8.86
CA ASP A 47 10.63 -14.89 8.67
C ASP A 47 12.14 -15.01 8.41
N SER A 48 12.73 -14.00 7.77
CA SER A 48 14.18 -13.95 7.53
C SER A 48 15.03 -14.04 8.80
N LYS A 49 14.49 -13.65 9.97
CA LYS A 49 15.18 -13.58 11.27
C LYS A 49 16.47 -12.75 11.26
N ASN A 50 16.67 -11.91 10.24
CA ASN A 50 17.88 -11.10 10.07
C ASN A 50 17.84 -9.78 10.85
N TYR A 51 16.71 -9.42 11.44
CA TYR A 51 16.50 -8.15 12.14
C TYR A 51 16.29 -8.39 13.64
N SER A 52 17.23 -7.93 14.46
CA SER A 52 17.18 -8.09 15.92
C SER A 52 15.98 -7.38 16.56
N GLN A 53 15.47 -6.32 15.93
CA GLN A 53 14.26 -5.62 16.33
C GLN A 53 13.01 -6.51 16.25
N LEU A 54 13.03 -7.58 15.44
CA LEU A 54 11.88 -8.45 15.16
C LEU A 54 11.95 -9.79 15.89
N THR A 55 12.70 -9.88 16.99
CA THR A 55 12.78 -11.12 17.81
C THR A 55 11.43 -11.60 18.34
N ARG A 56 10.43 -10.72 18.45
CA ARG A 56 9.05 -11.04 18.82
C ARG A 56 8.12 -11.29 17.63
N GLY A 57 8.66 -11.31 16.41
CA GLY A 57 7.89 -11.47 15.17
C GLY A 57 6.72 -10.49 15.06
N TRP A 58 5.53 -11.00 14.74
CA TRP A 58 4.30 -10.21 14.64
C TRP A 58 3.89 -9.51 15.93
N SER A 59 4.29 -10.05 17.09
CA SER A 59 4.03 -9.42 18.40
C SER A 59 5.01 -8.28 18.75
N THR A 60 5.89 -7.89 17.82
CA THR A 60 6.77 -6.74 17.98
C THR A 60 5.95 -5.44 18.02
N PRO A 61 6.09 -4.59 19.05
CA PRO A 61 5.46 -3.27 19.07
C PRO A 61 5.96 -2.37 17.92
N VAL A 62 5.07 -1.65 17.25
CA VAL A 62 5.46 -0.73 16.15
C VAL A 62 6.45 0.33 16.66
N SER A 63 6.17 0.87 17.85
CA SER A 63 7.02 1.89 18.49
C SER A 63 8.40 1.40 18.89
N SER A 64 8.68 0.09 18.99
CA SER A 64 10.05 -0.37 19.25
C SER A 64 10.96 -0.26 18.02
N ILE A 65 10.37 -0.05 16.82
CA ILE A 65 11.11 0.09 15.56
C ILE A 65 11.21 1.56 15.14
N ILE A 66 10.12 2.33 15.31
CA ILE A 66 10.00 3.71 14.83
C ILE A 66 9.58 4.70 15.93
N ARG A 67 10.15 4.54 17.13
CA ARG A 67 9.81 5.29 18.37
C ARG A 67 9.72 6.81 18.18
N ASP A 68 10.65 7.38 17.42
CA ASP A 68 10.78 8.84 17.28
C ASP A 68 9.59 9.47 16.54
N ASP A 69 8.91 8.69 15.70
CA ASP A 69 7.84 9.18 14.84
C ASP A 69 6.46 8.60 15.23
N PHE A 70 6.40 7.33 15.64
CA PHE A 70 5.14 6.63 15.97
C PHE A 70 4.69 6.90 17.40
N VAL A 71 3.70 7.78 17.52
CA VAL A 71 3.00 8.10 18.77
C VAL A 71 1.50 8.12 18.46
N LEU A 72 0.70 7.45 19.28
CA LEU A 72 -0.75 7.51 19.27
C LEU A 72 -1.23 8.41 20.41
N GLN A 73 -2.49 8.84 20.38
CA GLN A 73 -3.05 9.70 21.44
C GLN A 73 -3.00 9.04 22.83
N ASP A 74 -3.13 7.71 22.87
CA ASP A 74 -3.03 6.91 24.09
C ASP A 74 -1.60 6.35 24.28
N GLU A 75 -1.03 6.55 25.46
CA GLU A 75 0.34 6.10 25.78
C GLU A 75 0.43 4.57 25.80
N TRP A 76 -0.62 3.89 26.29
CA TRP A 76 -0.64 2.44 26.32
C TRP A 76 -0.66 1.87 24.91
N ALA A 77 -1.54 2.36 24.03
CA ALA A 77 -1.61 1.97 22.63
C ALA A 77 -0.28 2.25 21.91
N THR A 78 0.35 3.40 22.17
CA THR A 78 1.68 3.72 21.62
C THR A 78 2.71 2.64 21.96
N ALA A 79 2.73 2.18 23.21
CA ALA A 79 3.69 1.18 23.68
C ALA A 79 3.34 -0.27 23.30
N HIS A 80 2.06 -0.58 23.04
CA HIS A 80 1.60 -1.98 22.96
C HIS A 80 0.97 -2.40 21.64
N VAL A 81 0.64 -1.47 20.72
CA VAL A 81 0.19 -1.82 19.37
C VAL A 81 1.30 -2.54 18.62
N THR A 82 1.02 -3.75 18.15
CA THR A 82 1.97 -4.61 17.45
C THR A 82 1.85 -4.52 15.92
N LEU A 83 2.82 -5.12 15.23
CA LEU A 83 2.73 -5.34 13.78
C LEU A 83 1.48 -6.15 13.39
N GLU A 84 1.11 -7.14 14.21
CA GLU A 84 -0.13 -7.92 14.04
C GLU A 84 -1.39 -7.06 14.16
N ASP A 85 -1.45 -6.20 15.19
CA ASP A 85 -2.59 -5.30 15.39
C ASP A 85 -2.71 -4.33 14.19
N ALA A 86 -1.59 -3.83 13.68
CA ALA A 86 -1.53 -2.92 12.53
C ALA A 86 -2.00 -3.58 11.23
N VAL A 87 -1.50 -4.77 10.90
CA VAL A 87 -1.86 -5.49 9.66
C VAL A 87 -3.30 -6.01 9.68
N SER A 88 -3.83 -6.31 10.87
CA SER A 88 -5.19 -6.84 11.04
C SER A 88 -6.27 -5.76 11.21
N HIS A 89 -5.90 -4.47 11.14
CA HIS A 89 -6.82 -3.34 11.38
C HIS A 89 -7.45 -3.35 12.78
N ARG A 90 -6.67 -3.69 13.81
CA ARG A 90 -7.14 -3.84 15.20
C ARG A 90 -6.44 -2.90 16.18
N THR A 91 -5.93 -1.77 15.70
CA THR A 91 -5.19 -0.80 16.53
C THR A 91 -6.08 0.20 17.26
N GLY A 92 -7.38 0.21 16.98
CA GLY A 92 -8.30 1.24 17.48
C GLY A 92 -8.32 2.53 16.64
N LEU A 93 -7.38 2.71 15.69
CA LEU A 93 -7.48 3.78 14.70
C LEU A 93 -8.45 3.39 13.58
N GLY A 94 -9.44 4.24 13.34
CA GLY A 94 -10.43 4.06 12.28
C GLY A 94 -10.00 4.66 10.94
N SER A 95 -10.92 4.55 9.98
CA SER A 95 -10.74 5.08 8.64
C SER A 95 -10.76 6.60 8.66
N LEU A 96 -9.60 7.20 8.42
CA LEU A 96 -9.41 8.64 8.29
C LEU A 96 -8.91 9.01 6.88
N HIS A 97 -9.38 8.28 5.87
CA HIS A 97 -8.89 8.34 4.48
C HIS A 97 -8.94 9.73 3.83
N PHE A 98 -9.79 10.63 4.33
CA PHE A 98 -9.93 11.99 3.82
C PHE A 98 -9.28 13.06 4.72
N SER A 99 -8.63 12.67 5.81
CA SER A 99 -8.00 13.62 6.74
C SER A 99 -6.50 13.82 6.48
N SER A 100 -5.89 13.05 5.58
CA SER A 100 -4.49 13.21 5.20
C SER A 100 -4.35 14.22 4.07
N LEU A 101 -3.61 15.30 4.33
CA LEU A 101 -3.16 16.21 3.28
C LEU A 101 -2.17 15.48 2.36
N ARG A 102 -2.30 15.70 1.05
CA ARG A 102 -1.30 15.24 0.07
C ARG A 102 -0.12 16.19 -0.05
N VAL A 103 -0.40 17.48 0.07
CA VAL A 103 0.55 18.58 -0.02
C VAL A 103 0.27 19.55 1.13
N GLU A 104 1.32 19.98 1.82
CA GLU A 104 1.27 21.00 2.86
C GLU A 104 2.31 22.08 2.52
N ASN A 105 1.88 23.34 2.42
CA ASN A 105 2.74 24.48 2.07
C ASN A 105 3.57 24.27 0.79
N GLY A 106 3.00 23.61 -0.22
CA GLY A 106 3.67 23.29 -1.49
C GLY A 106 4.64 22.12 -1.42
N VAL A 107 4.79 21.46 -0.27
CA VAL A 107 5.64 20.27 -0.08
C VAL A 107 4.78 19.02 0.00
N GLN A 108 5.20 17.96 -0.69
CA GLN A 108 4.51 16.67 -0.62
C GLN A 108 4.60 16.09 0.80
N VAL A 109 3.48 15.59 1.30
CA VAL A 109 3.40 14.92 2.60
C VAL A 109 4.02 13.53 2.48
N THR A 110 4.96 13.21 3.36
CA THR A 110 5.66 11.92 3.36
C THR A 110 4.96 10.90 4.25
N PRO A 111 5.25 9.58 4.09
CA PRO A 111 4.82 8.55 5.03
C PRO A 111 5.19 8.86 6.49
N ARG A 112 6.38 9.46 6.71
CA ARG A 112 6.83 9.89 8.03
C ARG A 112 5.91 10.96 8.62
N ASP A 113 5.50 11.94 7.83
CA ASP A 113 4.59 13.00 8.28
C ASP A 113 3.22 12.44 8.68
N VAL A 114 2.70 11.48 7.89
CA VAL A 114 1.47 10.76 8.21
C VAL A 114 1.59 10.00 9.53
N VAL A 115 2.70 9.26 9.73
CA VAL A 115 2.99 8.54 10.97
C VAL A 115 3.08 9.49 12.17
N ARG A 116 3.77 10.63 12.02
CA ARG A 116 3.87 11.61 13.10
C ARG A 116 2.53 12.23 13.46
N ARG A 117 1.64 12.43 12.49
CA ARG A 117 0.30 13.01 12.72
C ARG A 117 -0.65 12.08 13.47
N LEU A 118 -0.34 10.78 13.59
CA LEU A 118 -1.17 9.83 14.36
C LEU A 118 -1.39 10.25 15.81
N ARG A 119 -0.44 11.00 16.40
CA ARG A 119 -0.54 11.53 17.77
C ARG A 119 -1.70 12.50 17.98
N HIS A 120 -2.26 13.04 16.90
CA HIS A 120 -3.38 13.98 16.92
C HIS A 120 -4.72 13.32 16.60
N LEU A 121 -4.74 12.01 16.33
CA LEU A 121 -5.93 11.29 15.92
C LEU A 121 -6.51 10.51 17.10
N PRO A 122 -7.83 10.60 17.35
CA PRO A 122 -8.45 9.83 18.41
C PRO A 122 -8.50 8.35 18.07
N LEU A 123 -8.40 7.51 19.11
CA LEU A 123 -8.76 6.10 19.01
C LEU A 123 -10.29 5.98 19.05
N PHE A 124 -10.87 5.22 18.12
CA PHE A 124 -12.30 4.94 18.06
C PHE A 124 -12.72 3.80 18.98
N ALA A 125 -11.78 2.92 19.30
CA ALA A 125 -11.96 1.79 20.19
C ALA A 125 -10.62 1.45 20.85
N GLU A 126 -10.66 0.74 21.98
CA GLU A 126 -9.45 0.17 22.57
C GLU A 126 -8.79 -0.82 21.59
N PRO A 127 -7.45 -0.89 21.54
CA PRO A 127 -6.76 -1.85 20.69
C PRO A 127 -7.26 -3.27 20.91
N ARG A 128 -7.37 -4.04 19.82
CA ARG A 128 -7.83 -5.44 19.77
C ARG A 128 -9.30 -5.68 20.05
N THR A 129 -10.09 -4.69 20.46
CA THR A 129 -11.52 -4.89 20.76
C THR A 129 -12.39 -4.90 19.50
N THR A 130 -12.03 -4.11 18.49
CA THR A 130 -12.86 -3.88 17.30
C THR A 130 -12.01 -3.83 16.03
N TYR A 131 -12.53 -4.37 14.94
CA TYR A 131 -11.97 -4.17 13.60
C TYR A 131 -12.30 -2.77 13.09
N ALA A 132 -11.29 -2.00 12.69
CA ALA A 132 -11.44 -0.68 12.13
C ALA A 132 -10.43 -0.46 11.00
N TYR A 133 -10.91 -0.45 9.75
CA TYR A 133 -10.06 -0.30 8.57
C TYR A 133 -9.23 0.99 8.65
N SER A 134 -7.91 0.88 8.46
CA SER A 134 -6.98 1.99 8.65
C SER A 134 -5.89 1.99 7.58
N ASN A 135 -5.90 3.02 6.72
CA ASN A 135 -4.79 3.25 5.79
C ASN A 135 -3.54 3.70 6.53
N SER A 136 -3.69 4.55 7.54
CA SER A 136 -2.54 5.14 8.23
C SER A 136 -1.68 4.10 8.94
N MET A 137 -2.27 2.97 9.37
CA MET A 137 -1.50 1.83 9.88
C MET A 137 -0.71 1.11 8.79
N TYR A 138 -1.22 1.01 7.57
CA TYR A 138 -0.44 0.49 6.44
C TYR A 138 0.63 1.46 5.94
N VAL A 139 0.40 2.76 6.06
CA VAL A 139 1.47 3.77 5.87
C VAL A 139 2.57 3.56 6.92
N ALA A 140 2.20 3.36 8.19
CA ALA A 140 3.14 3.07 9.26
C ALA A 140 3.91 1.76 9.02
N LEU A 141 3.25 0.69 8.57
CA LEU A 141 3.91 -0.57 8.23
C LEU A 141 4.89 -0.43 7.05
N GLY A 142 4.52 0.34 6.03
CA GLY A 142 5.43 0.72 4.95
C GLY A 142 6.67 1.44 5.48
N TYR A 143 6.47 2.43 6.36
CA TYR A 143 7.57 3.17 7.00
C TYR A 143 8.44 2.27 7.88
N VAL A 144 7.85 1.32 8.62
CA VAL A 144 8.60 0.31 9.39
C VAL A 144 9.54 -0.48 8.49
N LEU A 145 9.08 -0.94 7.31
CA LEU A 145 9.92 -1.66 6.35
C LEU A 145 11.09 -0.80 5.87
N GLU A 146 10.85 0.48 5.60
CA GLU A 146 11.92 1.40 5.21
C GLU A 146 12.97 1.58 6.31
N ARG A 147 12.53 1.70 7.56
CA ARG A 147 13.42 1.88 8.72
C ARG A 147 14.21 0.62 9.06
N LEU A 148 13.61 -0.56 8.91
CA LEU A 148 14.31 -1.84 9.13
C LEU A 148 15.36 -2.09 8.04
N THR A 149 14.99 -1.91 6.78
CA THR A 149 15.85 -2.26 5.63
C THR A 149 16.79 -1.13 5.22
N SER A 150 16.61 0.08 5.77
CA SER A 150 17.29 1.30 5.31
C SER A 150 17.17 1.53 3.80
N SER A 151 16.05 1.10 3.21
CA SER A 151 15.76 1.19 1.77
C SER A 151 14.36 1.76 1.55
N PRO A 152 14.12 2.54 0.48
CA PRO A 152 12.76 3.00 0.13
C PRO A 152 11.81 1.82 -0.07
N LEU A 153 10.52 2.00 0.26
CA LEU A 153 9.55 0.91 0.21
C LEU A 153 9.44 0.29 -1.18
N ALA A 154 9.52 1.09 -2.24
CA ALA A 154 9.56 0.61 -3.62
C ALA A 154 10.66 -0.43 -3.87
N LYS A 155 11.87 -0.18 -3.33
CA LYS A 155 13.01 -1.10 -3.43
C LYS A 155 12.81 -2.35 -2.58
N VAL A 156 12.21 -2.22 -1.40
CA VAL A 156 11.88 -3.37 -0.55
C VAL A 156 10.90 -4.31 -1.26
N LEU A 157 9.81 -3.77 -1.80
CA LEU A 157 8.81 -4.54 -2.54
C LEU A 157 9.37 -5.09 -3.85
N GLY A 158 10.22 -4.32 -4.55
CA GLY A 158 10.95 -4.75 -5.73
C GLY A 158 11.78 -6.00 -5.47
N ASN A 159 12.68 -5.92 -4.48
CA ASN A 159 13.61 -7.01 -4.17
C ASN A 159 12.91 -8.27 -3.62
N LEU A 160 11.89 -8.09 -2.77
CA LEU A 160 11.24 -9.21 -2.09
C LEU A 160 10.14 -9.88 -2.93
N ILE A 161 9.49 -9.14 -3.83
CA ILE A 161 8.27 -9.61 -4.51
C ILE A 161 8.36 -9.42 -6.01
N TRP A 162 8.56 -8.18 -6.49
CA TRP A 162 8.37 -7.90 -7.92
C TRP A 162 9.44 -8.52 -8.80
N GLU A 163 10.72 -8.39 -8.43
CA GLU A 163 11.83 -8.96 -9.19
C GLU A 163 11.80 -10.50 -9.19
N PRO A 164 11.64 -11.20 -8.04
CA PRO A 164 11.55 -12.67 -8.03
C PRO A 164 10.38 -13.23 -8.84
N LEU A 165 9.25 -12.52 -8.88
CA LEU A 165 8.06 -12.94 -9.63
C LEU A 165 8.07 -12.47 -11.09
N GLY A 166 9.07 -11.67 -11.50
CA GLY A 166 9.13 -11.08 -12.83
C GLY A 166 8.01 -10.09 -13.12
N MET A 167 7.55 -9.35 -12.11
CA MET A 167 6.57 -8.28 -12.21
C MET A 167 7.25 -6.98 -12.69
N ARG A 168 7.37 -6.82 -14.01
CA ARG A 168 8.18 -5.75 -14.64
C ARG A 168 7.38 -4.48 -14.97
N SER A 169 6.07 -4.53 -14.86
CA SER A 169 5.13 -3.45 -15.15
C SER A 169 4.40 -3.04 -13.87
N THR A 170 5.15 -3.00 -12.76
CA THR A 170 4.67 -2.65 -11.43
C THR A 170 5.56 -1.57 -10.84
N TYR A 171 4.95 -0.48 -10.40
CA TYR A 171 5.63 0.75 -9.98
C TYR A 171 5.07 1.24 -8.65
N PHE A 172 5.80 2.15 -8.00
CA PHE A 172 5.40 2.77 -6.73
C PHE A 172 5.30 4.30 -6.82
N ASP A 173 5.91 4.88 -7.84
CA ASP A 173 5.92 6.31 -8.11
C ASP A 173 5.10 6.61 -9.36
N LEU A 174 4.30 7.68 -9.30
CA LEU A 174 3.45 8.09 -10.42
C LEU A 174 4.29 8.43 -11.66
N ASP A 175 5.41 9.11 -11.47
CA ASP A 175 6.31 9.49 -12.56
C ASP A 175 6.85 8.28 -13.33
N ASP A 176 7.16 7.19 -12.62
CA ASP A 176 7.62 5.95 -13.23
C ASP A 176 6.50 5.26 -14.00
N ALA A 177 5.28 5.25 -13.44
CA ALA A 177 4.10 4.73 -14.12
C ALA A 177 3.73 5.53 -15.39
N ILE A 178 3.91 6.85 -15.38
CA ILE A 178 3.68 7.72 -16.55
C ILE A 178 4.75 7.51 -17.63
N LYS A 179 6.01 7.30 -17.23
CA LYS A 179 7.15 7.10 -18.14
C LYS A 179 7.29 5.65 -18.62
N ALA A 180 6.46 4.74 -18.11
CA ALA A 180 6.43 3.34 -18.49
C ALA A 180 6.14 3.18 -20.01
N PRO A 181 6.61 2.10 -20.64
CA PRO A 181 6.25 1.79 -22.02
C PRO A 181 4.77 1.40 -22.17
N GLU A 182 4.13 0.90 -21.11
CA GLU A 182 2.70 0.62 -21.07
C GLU A 182 1.86 1.87 -20.76
N HIS A 183 0.59 1.86 -21.18
CA HIS A 183 -0.32 2.97 -20.96
C HIS A 183 -0.86 3.01 -19.52
N LEU A 184 -0.62 4.11 -18.81
CA LEU A 184 -1.31 4.42 -17.56
C LEU A 184 -2.73 4.92 -17.86
N ALA A 185 -3.74 4.24 -17.32
CA ALA A 185 -5.14 4.61 -17.51
C ALA A 185 -5.54 5.86 -16.73
N SER A 186 -6.45 6.64 -17.32
CA SER A 186 -7.09 7.79 -16.66
C SER A 186 -8.17 7.35 -15.67
N GLY A 187 -8.33 8.11 -14.59
CA GLY A 187 -9.45 7.94 -13.65
C GLY A 187 -10.66 8.75 -14.10
N TYR A 188 -11.87 8.25 -13.83
CA TYR A 188 -13.11 8.95 -14.15
C TYR A 188 -14.05 8.98 -12.96
N ARG A 189 -14.73 10.10 -12.76
CA ARG A 189 -15.77 10.26 -11.74
C ARG A 189 -17.07 10.68 -12.39
N TRP A 190 -18.17 10.11 -11.92
CA TRP A 190 -19.50 10.57 -12.32
C TRP A 190 -19.77 11.98 -11.79
N ASP A 191 -20.10 12.89 -12.70
CA ASP A 191 -20.57 14.23 -12.41
C ASP A 191 -22.12 14.24 -12.49
N PRO A 192 -22.81 14.32 -11.34
CA PRO A 192 -24.27 14.31 -11.32
C PRO A 192 -24.89 15.60 -11.88
N ASP A 193 -24.15 16.72 -11.88
CA ASP A 193 -24.66 18.01 -12.35
C ASP A 193 -24.69 18.07 -13.88
N HIS A 194 -23.72 17.42 -14.53
CA HIS A 194 -23.59 17.36 -15.99
C HIS A 194 -24.07 16.04 -16.60
N GLY A 195 -24.39 15.03 -15.78
CA GLY A 195 -24.86 13.72 -16.25
C GLY A 195 -23.83 12.98 -17.11
N ASN A 196 -22.55 13.17 -16.85
CA ASN A 196 -21.44 12.56 -17.59
C ASN A 196 -20.29 12.12 -16.67
N TYR A 197 -19.30 11.43 -17.22
CA TYR A 197 -18.05 11.15 -16.53
C TYR A 197 -17.03 12.24 -16.81
N THR A 198 -16.42 12.77 -15.76
CA THR A 198 -15.31 13.71 -15.84
C THR A 198 -13.99 13.00 -15.57
N GLU A 199 -12.98 13.31 -16.37
CA GLU A 199 -11.62 12.81 -16.16
C GLU A 199 -11.03 13.42 -14.89
N MET A 200 -10.48 12.57 -14.04
CA MET A 200 -9.76 12.97 -12.85
C MET A 200 -8.27 13.11 -13.20
N PRO A 201 -7.60 14.20 -12.77
CA PRO A 201 -6.17 14.31 -12.96
C PRO A 201 -5.44 13.20 -12.21
N TYR A 202 -4.29 12.80 -12.71
CA TYR A 202 -3.42 11.87 -11.99
C TYR A 202 -3.09 12.41 -10.61
N MET A 203 -3.17 11.50 -9.64
CA MET A 203 -2.93 11.79 -8.23
C MET A 203 -1.55 11.27 -7.85
N VAL A 204 -0.71 12.15 -7.31
CA VAL A 204 0.45 11.74 -6.53
C VAL A 204 -0.07 11.10 -5.24
N VAL A 205 0.48 9.93 -4.88
CA VAL A 205 -0.01 9.04 -3.81
C VAL A 205 1.07 8.72 -2.76
N THR A 206 2.12 9.55 -2.70
CA THR A 206 3.24 9.40 -1.75
C THR A 206 2.77 9.32 -0.30
N GLU A 207 1.74 10.09 0.07
CA GLU A 207 1.19 10.15 1.42
C GLU A 207 0.48 8.87 1.84
N VAL A 208 -0.17 8.18 0.89
CA VAL A 208 -0.83 6.91 1.16
C VAL A 208 0.12 5.73 1.03
N GLY A 209 1.28 5.88 0.38
CA GLY A 209 2.42 4.94 0.42
C GLY A 209 2.02 3.47 0.51
N GLY A 210 2.44 2.79 1.58
CA GLY A 210 2.16 1.37 1.84
C GLY A 210 0.68 0.98 1.94
N ALA A 211 -0.24 1.94 1.99
CA ALA A 211 -1.67 1.69 1.96
C ALA A 211 -2.27 1.71 0.55
N GLY A 212 -1.62 2.30 -0.44
CA GLY A 212 -2.29 2.64 -1.70
C GLY A 212 -1.47 2.97 -2.95
N ALA A 213 -0.15 3.00 -2.88
CA ALA A 213 0.69 3.64 -3.91
C ALA A 213 1.15 2.75 -5.07
N ILE A 214 0.80 1.46 -5.12
CA ILE A 214 1.21 0.61 -6.25
C ILE A 214 0.44 0.98 -7.52
N PHE A 215 1.16 1.01 -8.64
CA PHE A 215 0.63 1.03 -9.99
C PHE A 215 1.00 -0.30 -10.66
N SER A 216 0.08 -0.96 -11.33
CA SER A 216 0.37 -2.25 -11.97
C SER A 216 -0.68 -2.62 -13.00
N ASN A 217 -0.47 -3.74 -13.68
CA ASN A 217 -1.40 -4.32 -14.63
C ASN A 217 -1.86 -5.73 -14.21
N VAL A 218 -2.84 -6.28 -14.93
CA VAL A 218 -3.42 -7.59 -14.58
C VAL A 218 -2.43 -8.74 -14.80
N LEU A 219 -1.47 -8.59 -15.73
CA LEU A 219 -0.46 -9.62 -16.00
C LEU A 219 0.49 -9.81 -14.81
N ASP A 220 0.90 -8.73 -14.18
CA ASP A 220 1.75 -8.77 -12.99
C ASP A 220 0.98 -9.21 -11.75
N TYR A 221 -0.26 -8.73 -11.57
CA TYR A 221 -1.14 -9.21 -10.50
C TYR A 221 -1.42 -10.71 -10.60
N ALA A 222 -1.53 -11.25 -11.82
CA ALA A 222 -1.73 -12.68 -12.01
C ALA A 222 -0.53 -13.49 -11.53
N LYS A 223 0.71 -13.02 -11.73
CA LYS A 223 1.93 -13.64 -11.18
C LYS A 223 1.90 -13.61 -9.65
N TRP A 224 1.54 -12.46 -9.08
CA TRP A 224 1.40 -12.27 -7.64
C TRP A 224 0.36 -13.22 -7.01
N VAL A 225 -0.85 -13.25 -7.56
CA VAL A 225 -1.93 -14.11 -7.08
C VAL A 225 -1.57 -15.60 -7.25
N LYS A 226 -0.90 -15.97 -8.34
CA LYS A 226 -0.42 -17.34 -8.53
C LYS A 226 0.57 -17.75 -7.45
N CYS A 227 1.51 -16.88 -7.06
CA CYS A 227 2.43 -17.13 -5.95
C CYS A 227 1.69 -17.33 -4.62
N LEU A 228 0.68 -16.49 -4.32
CA LEU A 228 -0.11 -16.63 -3.09
C LEU A 228 -0.93 -17.92 -3.02
N LEU A 229 -1.41 -18.43 -4.15
CA LEU A 229 -2.24 -19.63 -4.22
C LEU A 229 -1.43 -20.93 -4.30
N TYR A 230 -0.21 -20.85 -4.83
CA TYR A 230 0.66 -21.98 -5.05
C TYR A 230 2.01 -21.64 -4.43
N GLU A 231 2.26 -22.12 -3.21
CA GLU A 231 3.62 -22.23 -2.68
C GLU A 231 4.49 -22.85 -3.78
N SER A 232 5.45 -22.09 -4.28
CA SER A 232 6.36 -22.50 -5.35
C SER A 232 7.76 -22.61 -4.80
#